data_AF-A0AAV7G640-F1
#
_entry.id   AF-A0AAV7G640-F1
#
_cell.length_a   1.000
_cell.length_b   1.000
_cell.length_c   1.000
_cell.angle_alpha   90.00
_cell.angle_beta   90.00
_cell.angle_gamma   90.00
#
_symmetry.space_group_name_H-M   'P 1'
#
loop_
_entity.id
_entity.type
_entity.pdbx_description
1 polymer ?
#
loop_
_entity_poly.entity_id
_entity_poly.type
_entity_poly.pdbx_seq_one_letter_code
_entity_poly.pdbx_strand_id
1 'polypeptide(L)'
;MKLTKWSPLCDIVVESLVIPIWVSFPNLRPHLFSPHIFHGLGSLFGRPLKVDNATSTGSHFSLAHVLVLLDITKNILIKFG
;
A
#
# COMPACT_ATOMS: atom_id res chain seq x y z
N MET A 1 7.57 -8.67 -14.49
CA MET A 1 8.03 -7.34 -14.93
C MET A 1 7.86 -7.27 -16.43
N LYS A 2 7.13 -6.29 -16.96
CA LYS A 2 6.95 -6.11 -18.40
C LYS A 2 8.03 -5.15 -18.88
N LEU A 3 9.00 -5.64 -19.66
CA LEU A 3 10.01 -4.80 -20.30
C LEU A 3 9.35 -4.15 -21.52
N THR A 4 9.02 -2.86 -21.42
CA THR A 4 8.53 -2.09 -22.55
C THR A 4 9.70 -1.50 -23.33
N LYS A 5 9.61 -1.55 -24.66
CA LYS A 5 10.59 -0.93 -25.56
C LYS A 5 10.49 0.58 -25.36
N TRP A 6 11.61 1.21 -24.98
CA TRP A 6 11.68 2.65 -24.77
C TRP A 6 11.17 3.39 -26.01
N SER A 7 10.24 4.33 -25.81
CA SER A 7 9.63 5.17 -26.84
C SER A 7 9.58 6.62 -26.32
N PRO A 8 9.86 7.64 -27.15
CA PRO A 8 9.75 9.04 -26.75
C PRO A 8 8.31 9.51 -26.50
N LEU A 9 7.31 8.72 -26.91
CA LEU A 9 5.89 8.90 -26.58
C LEU A 9 5.45 8.02 -25.40
N CYS A 10 6.40 7.38 -24.71
CA CYS A 10 6.10 6.51 -23.58
C CYS A 10 5.75 7.36 -22.37
N ASP A 11 4.47 7.68 -22.23
CA ASP A 11 3.92 8.22 -20.99
C ASP A 11 3.91 7.11 -19.95
N ILE A 12 5.02 6.99 -19.21
CA ILE A 12 5.20 6.04 -18.08
C ILE A 12 4.03 6.17 -17.07
N VAL A 13 3.44 7.37 -16.99
CA VAL A 13 2.27 7.70 -16.16
C VAL A 13 0.99 7.04 -16.66
N VAL A 14 0.82 6.89 -17.98
CA VAL A 14 -0.39 6.33 -18.60
C VAL A 14 -0.36 4.80 -18.57
N GLU A 15 0.81 4.18 -18.68
CA GLU A 15 0.92 2.70 -18.68
C GLU A 15 0.94 2.08 -17.28
N SER A 16 1.27 2.84 -16.24
CA SER A 16 1.31 2.35 -14.86
C SER A 16 0.39 3.18 -13.97
N LEU A 17 -0.92 3.08 -14.21
CA LEU A 17 -1.98 3.56 -13.31
C LEU A 17 -2.03 2.77 -11.98
N VAL A 18 -0.93 2.12 -11.61
CA VAL A 18 -0.73 1.41 -10.35
C VAL A 18 0.43 2.08 -9.62
N ILE A 19 0.13 2.75 -8.50
CA ILE A 19 1.09 3.53 -7.71
C ILE A 19 1.27 2.93 -6.31
N PRO A 20 2.49 2.96 -5.73
CA PRO A 20 2.71 2.58 -4.34
C PRO A 20 2.29 3.70 -3.39
N ILE A 21 1.39 3.42 -2.45
CA ILE A 21 0.96 4.36 -1.40
C ILE A 21 1.12 3.74 -0.01
N TRP A 22 1.41 4.59 0.98
CA TRP A 22 1.36 4.20 2.38
C TRP A 22 -0.06 4.40 2.93
N VAL A 23 -0.65 3.33 3.45
CA VAL A 23 -1.94 3.36 4.15
C VAL A 23 -1.68 3.28 5.65
N SER A 24 -2.19 4.26 6.38
CA SER A 24 -2.06 4.37 7.83
C SER A 24 -3.28 3.80 8.55
N PHE A 25 -3.02 2.98 9.57
CA PHE A 25 -4.01 2.42 10.48
C PHE A 25 -3.72 2.93 11.90
N PRO A 26 -4.28 4.09 12.28
CA PRO A 26 -4.12 4.62 13.62
C PRO A 26 -4.89 3.79 14.65
N ASN A 27 -4.43 3.77 15.90
CA ASN A 27 -5.14 3.16 17.04
C ASN A 27 -5.45 1.66 16.88
N LEU A 28 -4.63 0.94 16.12
CA LEU A 28 -4.76 -0.50 16.02
C LEU A 28 -4.43 -1.13 17.38
N ARG A 29 -5.22 -2.12 17.82
CA ARG A 29 -4.92 -2.82 19.09
C ARG A 29 -3.64 -3.65 18.94
N PRO A 30 -2.78 -3.75 19.98
CA PRO A 30 -1.54 -4.53 19.91
C PRO A 30 -1.73 -5.98 19.44
N HIS A 31 -2.83 -6.63 19.82
CA HIS A 31 -3.17 -8.00 19.38
C HIS A 31 -3.43 -8.13 17.87
N LEU A 32 -3.65 -7.00 17.17
CA LEU A 32 -3.85 -6.95 15.72
C LEU A 32 -2.55 -6.63 14.96
N PHE A 33 -1.43 -6.41 15.65
CA PHE A 33 -0.11 -6.20 15.04
C PHE A 33 0.49 -7.52 14.56
N SER A 34 -0.08 -8.08 13.50
CA SER A 34 0.45 -9.27 12.87
C SER A 34 0.53 -9.11 11.35
N PRO A 35 1.59 -9.64 10.69
CA PRO A 35 1.77 -9.50 9.25
C PRO A 35 0.55 -9.95 8.42
N HIS A 36 -0.13 -11.01 8.85
CA HIS A 36 -1.32 -11.52 8.17
C HIS A 36 -2.49 -10.53 8.21
N ILE A 37 -2.67 -9.82 9.33
CA ILE A 37 -3.72 -8.81 9.50
C ILE A 37 -3.41 -7.60 8.63
N PHE A 38 -2.15 -7.15 8.60
CA PHE A 38 -1.74 -6.04 7.75
C PHE A 38 -1.87 -6.33 6.27
N HIS A 39 -1.52 -7.55 5.84
CA HIS A 39 -1.73 -7.98 4.47
C HIS A 39 -3.23 -8.03 4.13
N GLY A 40 -4.06 -8.52 5.05
CA GLY A 40 -5.53 -8.48 4.93
C GLY A 40 -6.04 -7.03 4.78
N LEU A 41 -5.70 -6.15 5.71
CA LEU A 41 -6.11 -4.73 5.69
C LEU A 41 -5.63 -4.00 4.43
N GLY A 42 -4.38 -4.19 4.04
CA GLY A 42 -3.82 -3.60 2.81
C GLY A 42 -4.53 -4.10 1.56
N SER A 43 -5.05 -5.34 1.57
CA SER A 43 -5.73 -5.93 0.42
C SER A 43 -7.08 -5.27 0.09
N LEU A 44 -7.70 -4.58 1.05
CA LEU A 44 -8.89 -3.77 0.80
C LEU A 44 -8.59 -2.57 -0.12
N PHE A 45 -7.36 -2.07 -0.11
CA PHE A 45 -6.96 -0.88 -0.88
C PHE A 45 -6.21 -1.24 -2.17
N GLY A 46 -5.69 -2.46 -2.31
CA GLY A 46 -4.88 -2.84 -3.46
C GLY A 46 -4.04 -4.07 -3.17
N ARG A 47 -2.85 -4.16 -3.76
CA ARG A 47 -1.91 -5.26 -3.47
C ARG A 47 -0.94 -4.84 -2.35
N PRO A 48 -0.99 -5.46 -1.16
CA PRO A 48 -0.01 -5.17 -0.11
C PRO A 48 1.39 -5.61 -0.57
N LEU A 49 2.39 -4.79 -0.28
CA LEU A 49 3.80 -5.07 -0.57
C LEU A 49 4.60 -5.33 0.69
N LYS A 50 4.51 -4.41 1.65
CA LYS A 50 5.27 -4.47 2.90
C LYS A 50 4.60 -3.65 3.99
N VAL A 51 5.02 -3.88 5.21
CA VAL A 51 4.68 -3.06 6.37
C VAL A 51 5.89 -2.18 6.70
N ASP A 52 5.70 -1.02 7.32
CA ASP A 52 6.85 -0.20 7.75
C ASP A 52 7.69 -0.90 8.83
N ASN A 53 8.90 -0.40 9.04
CA ASN A 53 9.83 -1.03 9.97
C ASN A 53 9.31 -0.98 11.41
N ALA A 54 8.72 0.13 11.84
CA ALA A 54 8.24 0.31 13.21
C ALA A 54 7.08 -0.64 13.56
N THR A 55 6.20 -0.91 12.59
CA THR A 55 5.11 -1.88 12.71
C THR A 55 5.66 -3.30 12.66
N SER A 56 6.65 -3.57 11.80
CA SER A 56 7.29 -4.88 11.69
C SER A 56 8.08 -5.27 12.94
N THR A 57 8.72 -4.31 13.60
CA THR A 57 9.46 -4.52 14.85
C THR A 57 8.59 -4.40 16.09
N GLY A 58 7.34 -3.94 15.95
CA GLY A 58 6.46 -3.63 17.08
C GLY A 58 6.99 -2.51 17.97
N SER A 59 7.89 -1.66 17.48
CA SER A 59 8.50 -0.59 18.29
C SER A 59 7.55 0.58 18.53
N HIS A 60 6.50 0.72 17.70
CA HIS A 60 5.54 1.82 17.79
C HIS A 60 4.12 1.32 17.49
N PHE A 61 3.35 1.04 18.54
CA PHE A 61 2.01 0.46 18.43
C PHE A 61 0.89 1.48 18.13
N SER A 62 1.19 2.78 18.06
CA SER A 62 0.15 3.80 17.87
C SER A 62 -0.24 4.02 16.40
N LEU A 63 0.64 3.66 15.47
CA LEU A 63 0.44 3.90 14.04
C LEU A 63 1.06 2.77 13.22
N ALA A 64 0.21 2.00 12.54
CA ALA A 64 0.67 0.97 11.62
C ALA A 64 0.59 1.44 10.18
N HIS A 65 1.62 1.15 9.38
CA HIS A 65 1.66 1.51 7.96
C HIS A 65 1.84 0.29 7.05
N VAL A 66 1.01 0.21 6.01
CA VAL A 66 1.13 -0.80 4.96
C VAL A 66 1.37 -0.12 3.63
N LEU A 67 2.43 -0.51 2.92
CA LEU A 67 2.68 -0.11 1.55
C LEU A 67 1.79 -0.95 0.63
N VAL A 68 0.95 -0.29 -0.16
CA VAL A 68 0.00 -0.92 -1.07
C VAL A 68 0.23 -0.41 -2.48
N LEU A 69 0.30 -1.33 -3.46
CA LEU A 69 0.15 -0.98 -4.87
C LEU A 69 -1.34 -0.75 -5.15
N LEU A 70 -1.70 0.52 -5.26
CA LEU A 70 -3.03 1.00 -5.55
C LEU A 70 -3.20 1.18 -7.06
N ASP A 71 -4.25 0.60 -7.61
CA ASP A 71 -4.68 0.85 -8.98
C ASP A 71 -5.67 2.02 -8.99
N ILE A 72 -5.26 3.18 -9.51
CA ILE A 72 -6.06 4.40 -9.53
C ILE A 72 -7.19 4.38 -10.57
N THR A 73 -7.23 3.38 -11.46
CA THR A 73 -8.39 3.17 -12.35
C THR A 73 -9.58 2.60 -11.61
N LYS A 74 -9.35 1.94 -10.47
CA LYS A 74 -10.39 1.36 -9.65
C LYS A 74 -10.96 2.44 -8.73
N ASN A 75 -12.28 2.56 -8.71
CA ASN A 75 -12.96 3.42 -7.74
C ASN A 75 -12.81 2.79 -6.35
N ILE A 76 -11.78 3.22 -5.63
CA ILE A 76 -11.51 2.81 -4.25
C ILE A 76 -11.90 3.98 -3.37
N LEU A 77 -12.66 3.69 -2.32
CA LEU A 77 -13.15 4.68 -1.38
C LEU A 77 -12.01 5.10 -0.44
N ILE A 78 -11.09 5.91 -0.95
CA ILE A 78 -9.97 6.48 -0.20
C ILE A 78 -10.46 7.78 0.41
N LYS A 79 -10.87 7.72 1.68
CA LYS A 79 -11.05 8.94 2.48
C LYS A 79 -9.68 9.34 3.02
N PHE A 80 -9.12 10.41 2.47
CA PHE A 80 -8.04 11.14 3.12
C PHE A 80 -8.65 11.84 4.34
N GLY A 81 -8.31 11.35 5.53
CA GLY A 81 -8.69 11.94 6.82
C GLY A 81 -7.54 12.72 7.41
#